data_AF-A0A6N7AXW3-F1
#
_entry.id   AF-A0A6N7AXW3-F1
#
_cell.length_a   1.000
_cell.length_b   1.000
_cell.length_c   1.000
_cell.angle_alpha   90.00
_cell.angle_beta   90.00
_cell.angle_gamma   90.00
#
_symmetry.space_group_name_H-M   'P 1'
#
loop_
_entity.id
_entity.type
_entity.pdbx_description
1 polymer ?
#
loop_
_entity_poly.entity_id
_entity_poly.type
_entity_poly.pdbx_seq_one_letter_code
_entity_poly.pdbx_strand_id
1 'polypeptide(L)' 'MKQPKKEKSLTQLDKFKLEVAEEIGLLERIRTVGWAGLSAREAGYLGGMLSKRLREQGLRAQDLK' A
#
# COMPACT_ATOMS: atom_id res chain seq x y z
N MET A 1 -2.78 -1.99 -27.62
CA MET A 1 -3.87 -1.67 -26.68
C MET A 1 -3.63 -2.40 -25.36
N LYS A 2 -3.24 -1.72 -24.27
CA LYS A 2 -3.02 -2.37 -22.96
C LYS A 2 -3.95 -1.77 -21.90
N GLN A 3 -5.11 -2.42 -21.77
CA GLN A 3 -6.08 -2.48 -20.67
C GLN A 3 -6.56 -1.16 -20.01
N PRO A 4 -7.87 -0.81 -20.13
CA PRO A 4 -8.50 0.17 -19.26
C PRO A 4 -8.85 -0.52 -17.94
N LYS A 5 -7.95 -0.48 -16.94
CA LYS A 5 -8.22 -1.09 -15.64
C LYS A 5 -9.03 -0.13 -14.79
N LYS A 6 -10.35 -0.37 -14.80
CA LYS A 6 -11.36 -0.02 -13.79
C LYS A 6 -10.91 1.02 -12.78
N GLU A 7 -11.52 2.19 -12.91
CA GLU A 7 -11.78 3.19 -11.89
C GLU A 7 -12.39 2.52 -10.64
N LYS A 8 -11.57 1.78 -9.88
CA LYS A 8 -11.89 1.40 -8.51
C LYS A 8 -11.67 2.68 -7.75
N SER A 9 -12.72 3.23 -7.16
CA SER A 9 -12.65 4.31 -6.18
C SER A 9 -11.48 3.99 -5.25
N LEU A 10 -10.33 4.64 -5.47
CA LEU A 10 -9.14 4.41 -4.68
C LEU A 10 -9.47 4.95 -3.30
N THR A 11 -9.91 4.05 -2.41
CA THR A 11 -10.20 4.42 -1.04
C THR A 11 -8.93 5.01 -0.44
N GLN A 12 -9.08 5.90 0.55
CA GLN A 12 -7.91 6.54 1.16
C GLN A 12 -6.88 5.52 1.65
N LEU A 13 -7.31 4.33 2.07
CA LEU A 13 -6.41 3.24 2.46
C LEU A 13 -5.50 2.77 1.31
N ASP A 14 -6.02 2.66 0.09
CA ASP A 14 -5.25 2.18 -1.06
C ASP A 14 -4.21 3.21 -1.50
N LYS A 15 -4.57 4.50 -1.49
CA LYS A 15 -3.60 5.59 -1.71
C LYS A 15 -2.52 5.58 -0.64
N PHE A 16 -2.92 5.44 0.62
CA PHE A 16 -1.99 5.45 1.75
C PHE A 16 -1.02 4.26 1.71
N LYS A 17 -1.49 3.07 1.34
CA LYS A 17 -0.62 1.90 1.11
C LYS A 17 0.43 2.17 0.04
N LEU A 18 0.05 2.83 -1.06
CA LEU A 18 0.97 3.17 -2.15
C LEU A 18 1.98 4.24 -1.70
N GLU A 19 1.56 5.25 -0.95
CA GLU A 19 2.47 6.26 -0.38
C GLU A 19 3.50 5.63 0.56
N VAL A 20 3.07 4.75 1.47
CA VAL A 20 4.00 4.06 2.38
C VAL A 20 4.94 3.14 1.59
N ALA A 21 4.44 2.46 0.56
CA ALA A 21 5.28 1.66 -0.32
C ALA A 21 6.31 2.50 -1.06
N GLU A 22 5.96 3.73 -1.46
CA GLU A 22 6.88 4.66 -2.11
C GLU A 22 7.96 5.12 -1.15
N GLU A 23 7.58 5.52 0.06
CA GLU A 23 8.50 5.99 1.10
C GLU A 23 9.59 4.95 1.42
N ILE A 24 9.20 3.68 1.54
CA ILE A 24 10.14 2.60 1.88
C ILE A 24 10.84 1.99 0.66
N GLY A 25 10.59 2.50 -0.55
CA GLY A 25 11.17 1.98 -1.80
C GLY A 25 10.59 0.63 -2.26
N LEU A 26 9.48 0.18 -1.69
CA LEU A 26 8.78 -1.04 -2.15
C LEU A 26 7.92 -0.83 -3.38
N LEU A 27 7.55 0.42 -3.68
CA LEU A 27 6.58 0.73 -4.74
C LEU A 27 7.04 0.22 -6.11
N GLU A 28 8.31 0.42 -6.45
CA GLU A 28 8.88 -0.09 -7.70
C GLU A 28 8.80 -1.62 -7.77
N ARG A 29 9.05 -2.28 -6.64
CA ARG A 29 8.97 -3.73 -6.54
C ARG A 29 7.53 -4.22 -6.69
N ILE A 30 6.57 -3.60 -6.02
CA ILE A 30 5.14 -3.90 -6.20
C ILE A 30 4.71 -3.68 -7.65
N ARG A 31 5.19 -2.62 -8.31
CA ARG A 31 4.90 -2.38 -9.73
C ARG A 31 5.49 -3.45 -10.64
N THR A 32 6.65 -3.99 -10.28
CA THR A 32 7.39 -5.00 -11.07
C THR A 32 6.88 -6.42 -10.84
N VAL A 33 6.81 -6.88 -9.59
CA VAL A 33 6.45 -8.26 -9.22
C VAL A 33 5.02 -8.40 -8.70
N GLY A 34 4.33 -7.29 -8.43
CA GLY A 34 3.00 -7.30 -7.82
C GLY A 34 3.03 -7.47 -6.29
N TRP A 35 1.89 -7.24 -5.66
CA TRP A 35 1.71 -7.45 -4.21
C TRP A 35 2.00 -8.88 -3.75
N ALA A 36 1.68 -9.87 -4.59
CA ALA A 36 1.93 -11.28 -4.32
C ALA A 36 3.41 -11.69 -4.52
N GLY A 37 4.22 -10.86 -5.18
CA GLY A 37 5.64 -11.11 -5.42
C GLY A 37 6.56 -10.55 -4.32
N LEU A 38 6.01 -9.86 -3.32
CA LEU A 38 6.77 -9.36 -2.18
C LEU A 38 7.18 -10.51 -1.25
N SER A 39 8.39 -10.41 -0.69
CA SER A 39 8.80 -11.31 0.39
C SER A 39 7.99 -11.05 1.67
N ALA A 40 7.83 -12.06 2.52
CA ALA A 40 7.17 -11.92 3.82
C ALA A 40 7.77 -10.79 4.66
N ARG A 41 9.09 -10.57 4.56
CA ARG A 41 9.78 -9.47 5.24
C ARG A 41 9.36 -8.10 4.69
N GLU A 42 9.21 -7.99 3.38
CA GLU A 42 8.84 -6.75 2.69
C GLU A 42 7.37 -6.39 2.92
N ALA A 43 6.48 -7.37 2.76
CA ALA A 43 5.06 -7.22 3.06
C ALA A 43 4.82 -6.92 4.55
N GLY A 44 5.56 -7.58 5.45
CA GLY A 44 5.51 -7.32 6.89
C GLY A 44 6.03 -5.94 7.26
N TYR A 45 7.12 -5.49 6.63
CA TYR A 45 7.66 -4.15 6.85
C TYR A 45 6.69 -3.05 6.39
N LEU A 46 6.10 -3.20 5.20
CA LEU A 46 5.06 -2.31 4.70
C LEU A 46 3.85 -2.27 5.64
N GLY A 47 3.34 -3.43 6.07
CA GLY A 47 2.20 -3.53 6.98
C GLY A 47 2.47 -2.92 8.36
N GLY A 48 3.71 -3.07 8.85
CA GLY A 48 4.18 -2.43 10.08
C GLY A 48 4.24 -0.91 9.96
N MET A 49 4.80 -0.39 8.86
CA MET A 49 4.88 1.05 8.60
C MET A 49 3.50 1.68 8.42
N LEU A 50 2.60 0.99 7.70
CA LEU A 50 1.17 1.36 7.61
C LEU A 50 0.54 1.49 8.99
N SER A 51 0.66 0.46 9.83
CA SER A 51 0.06 0.44 11.16
C SER A 51 0.66 1.51 12.07
N LYS A 52 1.97 1.75 11.97
CA LYS A 52 2.67 2.79 12.72
C LYS A 52 2.13 4.17 12.36
N ARG A 53 2.10 4.52 11.06
CA ARG A 53 1.56 5.80 10.59
C ARG A 53 0.09 6.00 10.95
N LEU A 54 -0.74 4.96 10.80
CA LEU A 54 -2.15 5.02 11.22
C LEU A 54 -2.27 5.39 12.70
N ARG A 55 -1.48 4.73 13.55
CA ARG A 55 -1.44 5.02 14.98
C ARG A 55 -0.96 6.43 15.28
N GLU A 56 0.07 6.92 14.57
CA GLU A 56 0.59 8.28 14.72
C GLU A 56 -0.43 9.35 14.31
N GLN A 57 -1.23 9.08 13.28
CA GLN A 57 -2.30 9.98 12.84
C GLN A 57 -3.64 9.76 13.60
N GLY A 58 -3.70 8.80 14.53
CA GLY A 58 -4.93 8.45 15.23
C GLY A 58 -6.02 7.83 14.33
N LEU A 59 -5.66 7.41 13.11
CA LEU A 59 -6.54 6.83 12.11
C LEU A 59 -6.52 5.31 12.21
N ARG A 60 -7.65 4.64 11.96
CA ARG A 60 -7.69 3.18 11.83
C ARG A 60 -7.94 2.80 10.37
N ALA A 61 -7.48 1.62 9.98
CA ALA A 61 -7.65 1.13 8.60
C ALA A 61 -9.12 0.97 8.22
N GLN A 62 -9.98 0.76 9.21
CA GLN A 62 -11.44 0.74 9.09
C GLN A 62 -12.04 2.10 8.73
N ASP A 63 -11.39 3.21 9.10
CA ASP A 63 -11.88 4.57 8.84
C ASP A 63 -11.48 5.05 7.43
N LEU A 64 -10.53 4.36 6.81
CA LEU A 64 -10.01 4.61 5.46
C LEU A 64 -10.59 3.65 4.41
N LYS A 65 -11.60 2.85 4.78
CA LYS A 65 -12.20 1.74 4.02
C LYS A 65 -13.53 2.14 3.40
#